data_AF-A0AAW2RAN9-F1
#
_entry.id   AF-A0AAW2RAN9-F1
#
_cell.length_a   1.000
_cell.length_b   1.000
_cell.length_c   1.000
_cell.angle_alpha   90.00
_cell.angle_beta   90.00
_cell.angle_gamma   90.00
#
_symmetry.space_group_name_H-M   'P 1'
#
loop_
_entity.id
_entity.type
_entity.pdbx_description
1 polymer ?
#
loop_
_entity_poly.entity_id
_entity_poly.type
_entity_poly.pdbx_seq_one_letter_code
_entity_poly.pdbx_strand_id
1 'polypeptide(L)'
;MRFSTMALVRRAFAAKKRGIFIHPLPFLYSSFHNLSHKKRPFSPKPRIDFSCIHEVDGAVFLFRQMLRMRPQPSVVQFTKLLNIVVKMKQYPVALHLFDEMCKWGTPINEYTMNIVTNCYCLLNRVDFGFAILGSFFKRGYEPNVTTFNTLIKGLFLDDKVIEAEKLFKKLLTMKLCEPNEVTVLTVINGLCKAGHTLTAYDLLGLFEKTSFKLDVYSYSTVIDSLCKDRMVDDALQLLAKMIDKAFHLTL
;
A
#
# COMPACT_ATOMS: atom_id res chain seq x y z
N MET A 1 29.65 8.43 13.40
CA MET A 1 29.58 7.03 12.91
C MET A 1 28.19 6.74 12.34
N ARG A 2 28.03 6.78 11.01
CA ARG A 2 26.76 6.45 10.34
C ARG A 2 26.69 4.93 10.16
N PHE A 3 25.87 4.24 10.94
CA PHE A 3 25.51 2.87 10.61
C PHE A 3 24.67 2.90 9.32
N SER A 4 25.24 2.41 8.21
CA SER A 4 24.53 2.28 6.93
C SER A 4 23.16 1.62 7.16
N THR A 5 22.12 2.16 6.53
CA THR A 5 20.75 1.63 6.54
C THR A 5 20.77 0.10 6.40
N MET A 6 21.63 -0.43 5.54
CA MET A 6 21.80 -1.87 5.29
C MET A 6 22.33 -2.69 6.47
N ALA A 7 23.23 -2.14 7.31
CA ALA A 7 23.78 -2.87 8.45
C ALA A 7 22.72 -3.17 9.54
N LEU A 8 21.78 -2.24 9.73
CA LEU A 8 20.70 -2.39 10.71
C LEU A 8 19.55 -3.23 10.16
N VAL A 9 19.28 -3.13 8.86
CA VAL A 9 18.32 -4.02 8.19
C VAL A 9 18.82 -5.48 8.28
N ARG A 10 20.11 -5.74 8.03
CA ARG A 10 20.73 -7.07 8.23
C ARG A 10 20.53 -7.61 9.66
N ARG A 11 20.65 -6.76 10.69
CA ARG A 11 20.40 -7.14 12.10
C ARG A 11 18.94 -7.47 12.38
N ALA A 12 17.99 -6.72 11.81
CA ALA A 12 16.56 -7.01 11.94
C ALA A 12 16.19 -8.38 11.34
N PHE A 13 16.77 -8.74 10.19
CA PHE A 13 16.58 -10.06 9.58
C PHE A 13 17.26 -11.19 10.34
N ALA A 14 18.44 -10.97 10.93
CA ALA A 14 19.13 -11.98 11.74
C ALA A 14 18.31 -12.42 12.97
N ALA A 15 17.49 -11.52 13.53
CA ALA A 15 16.59 -11.84 14.65
C ALA A 15 15.41 -12.75 14.26
N LYS A 16 15.04 -12.84 12.97
CA LYS A 16 13.94 -13.70 12.47
C LYS A 16 14.31 -15.19 12.44
N LYS A 17 15.61 -15.53 12.50
CA LYS A 17 16.12 -16.91 12.40
C LYS A 17 16.05 -17.76 13.70
N ARG A 18 15.49 -17.24 14.81
CA ARG A 18 15.52 -17.90 16.14
C ARG A 18 14.17 -18.04 16.87
N GLY A 19 13.03 -17.90 16.19
CA GLY A 19 11.71 -17.98 16.85
C GLY A 19 10.82 -19.10 16.34
N ILE A 20 10.74 -20.21 17.10
CA ILE A 20 9.66 -21.21 17.08
C ILE A 20 8.60 -20.72 18.07
N PHE A 21 7.31 -20.60 17.70
CA PHE A 21 6.12 -20.64 18.59
C PHE A 21 4.87 -20.74 17.68
N ILE A 22 4.24 -21.92 17.56
CA ILE A 22 3.11 -22.46 18.37
C ILE A 22 1.79 -21.68 18.17
N HIS A 23 0.84 -22.35 17.51
CA HIS A 23 -0.58 -21.99 17.42
C HIS A 23 -1.26 -21.98 18.79
N PRO A 24 -2.37 -21.24 18.93
CA PRO A 24 -3.52 -21.78 19.63
C PRO A 24 -4.79 -21.78 18.76
N LEU A 25 -5.42 -22.95 18.67
CA LEU A 25 -6.84 -23.18 18.31
C LEU A 25 -7.71 -23.05 19.60
N PRO A 26 -9.02 -23.31 19.58
CA PRO A 26 -10.10 -22.36 19.30
C PRO A 26 -11.06 -22.20 20.51
N PHE A 27 -11.85 -21.13 20.58
CA PHE A 27 -12.98 -21.06 21.52
C PHE A 27 -14.32 -21.19 20.80
N LEU A 28 -15.08 -22.16 21.31
CA LEU A 28 -16.40 -22.60 20.92
C LEU A 28 -17.47 -21.56 21.24
N TYR A 29 -18.46 -21.43 20.35
CA TYR A 29 -19.85 -21.20 20.78
C TYR A 29 -20.79 -22.05 19.93
N SER A 30 -21.73 -22.70 20.60
CA SER A 30 -22.61 -23.75 20.10
C SER A 30 -23.98 -23.20 19.65
N SER A 31 -24.46 -23.79 18.54
CA SER A 31 -25.81 -24.30 18.19
C SER A 31 -27.07 -23.42 18.40
N PHE A 32 -28.14 -23.41 17.59
CA PHE A 32 -28.85 -24.48 16.87
C PHE A 32 -29.82 -23.95 15.76
N HIS A 33 -30.19 -24.87 14.86
CA HIS A 33 -31.43 -25.03 14.06
C HIS A 33 -31.77 -24.21 12.79
N ASN A 34 -31.58 -24.89 11.64
CA ASN A 34 -32.54 -25.33 10.63
C ASN A 34 -33.50 -24.39 9.85
N LEU A 35 -33.58 -24.76 8.56
CA LEU A 35 -34.69 -24.73 7.60
C LEU A 35 -34.91 -23.50 6.69
N SER A 36 -34.80 -23.84 5.40
CA SER A 36 -35.73 -23.50 4.32
C SER A 36 -35.35 -22.34 3.38
N HIS A 37 -35.36 -22.69 2.10
CA HIS A 37 -35.34 -21.79 0.95
C HIS A 37 -36.26 -20.57 1.16
N LYS A 38 -35.68 -19.37 1.30
CA LYS A 38 -36.43 -18.11 1.27
C LYS A 38 -35.80 -17.14 0.29
N LYS A 39 -36.64 -16.64 -0.61
CA LYS A 39 -36.42 -15.54 -1.55
C LYS A 39 -35.60 -14.43 -0.88
N ARG A 40 -34.58 -13.91 -1.60
CA ARG A 40 -33.73 -12.80 -1.10
C ARG A 40 -34.63 -11.65 -0.60
N PRO A 41 -34.51 -11.22 0.66
CA PRO A 41 -35.36 -10.17 1.20
C PRO A 41 -35.09 -8.84 0.49
N PHE A 42 -36.12 -8.01 0.35
CA PHE A 42 -35.98 -6.61 -0.01
C PHE A 42 -34.97 -5.95 0.93
N SER A 43 -33.83 -5.50 0.38
CA SER A 43 -32.86 -4.70 1.11
C SER A 43 -33.31 -3.24 1.05
N PRO A 44 -33.57 -2.56 2.18
CA PRO A 44 -33.91 -1.12 2.21
C PRO A 44 -32.72 -0.21 1.85
N LYS A 45 -31.55 -0.77 1.54
CA LYS A 45 -30.37 0.01 1.14
C LYS A 45 -30.52 0.53 -0.29
N PRO A 46 -30.25 1.82 -0.54
CA PRO A 46 -30.30 2.38 -1.89
C PRO A 46 -29.37 1.65 -2.84
N ARG A 47 -29.91 1.17 -3.96
CA ARG A 47 -29.12 0.62 -5.08
C ARG A 47 -28.53 1.80 -5.86
N ILE A 48 -27.21 1.94 -5.79
CA ILE A 48 -26.48 2.96 -6.52
C ILE A 48 -25.77 2.28 -7.68
N ASP A 49 -26.06 2.73 -8.90
CA ASP A 49 -25.31 2.32 -10.07
C ASP A 49 -24.11 3.25 -10.29
N PHE A 50 -22.94 2.65 -10.43
CA PHE A 50 -21.68 3.36 -10.68
C PHE A 50 -21.22 3.22 -12.13
N SER A 51 -21.94 2.44 -12.96
CA SER A 51 -21.54 2.10 -14.33
C SER A 51 -21.51 3.32 -15.25
N CYS A 52 -22.39 4.30 -15.01
CA CYS A 52 -22.53 5.49 -15.84
C CYS A 52 -21.53 6.63 -15.49
N ILE A 53 -20.63 6.42 -14.53
CA ILE A 53 -19.70 7.46 -14.08
C ILE A 53 -18.45 7.41 -14.96
N HIS A 54 -18.47 8.21 -16.03
CA HIS A 54 -17.34 8.33 -16.97
C HIS A 54 -16.58 9.66 -16.84
N GLU A 55 -17.16 10.62 -16.13
CA GLU A 55 -16.58 11.94 -15.90
C GLU A 55 -16.70 12.37 -14.44
N VAL A 56 -15.92 13.39 -14.09
CA VAL A 56 -15.79 13.90 -12.72
C VAL A 56 -17.08 14.56 -12.25
N ASP A 57 -17.74 15.32 -13.12
CA ASP A 57 -18.97 16.03 -12.78
C ASP A 57 -20.11 15.07 -12.45
N GLY A 58 -20.23 13.96 -13.20
CA GLY A 58 -21.13 12.86 -12.88
C GLY A 58 -20.84 12.24 -11.51
N ALA A 59 -19.58 12.07 -11.14
CA ALA A 59 -19.19 11.58 -9.82
C ALA A 59 -19.56 12.57 -8.70
N VAL A 60 -19.31 13.87 -8.89
CA VAL A 60 -19.64 14.93 -7.92
C VAL A 60 -21.16 15.05 -7.77
N PHE A 61 -21.90 14.99 -8.87
CA PHE A 61 -23.36 14.99 -8.87
C PHE A 61 -23.92 13.79 -8.08
N LEU A 62 -23.44 12.58 -8.37
CA LEU A 62 -23.86 11.39 -7.62
C LEU A 62 -23.51 11.51 -6.14
N PHE A 63 -22.33 12.02 -5.79
CA PHE A 63 -21.94 12.22 -4.40
C PHE A 63 -22.93 13.14 -3.66
N ARG A 64 -23.31 14.27 -4.28
CA ARG A 64 -24.30 15.20 -3.71
C ARG A 64 -25.67 14.56 -3.58
N GLN A 65 -26.08 13.72 -4.53
CA GLN A 65 -27.31 12.92 -4.40
C GLN A 65 -27.22 11.97 -3.21
N MET A 66 -26.12 11.23 -3.09
CA MET A 66 -25.89 10.27 -2.00
C MET A 66 -26.01 10.91 -0.61
N LEU A 67 -25.51 12.13 -0.42
CA LEU A 67 -25.66 12.87 0.85
C LEU A 67 -27.13 13.17 1.21
N ARG A 68 -27.98 13.38 0.20
CA ARG A 68 -29.40 13.74 0.37
C ARG A 68 -30.33 12.53 0.53
N MET A 69 -29.88 11.34 0.17
CA MET A 69 -30.70 10.13 0.25
C MET A 69 -31.10 9.78 1.69
N ARG A 70 -32.28 9.16 1.82
CA ARG A 70 -32.84 8.66 3.08
C ARG A 70 -33.41 7.25 2.82
N PRO A 71 -32.83 6.17 3.38
CA PRO A 71 -31.63 6.16 4.24
C PRO A 71 -30.35 6.54 3.47
N GLN A 72 -29.35 7.06 4.18
CA GLN A 72 -28.08 7.44 3.58
C GLN A 72 -27.31 6.19 3.09
N PRO A 73 -26.57 6.26 1.97
CA PRO A 73 -25.72 5.20 1.50
C PRO A 73 -24.66 4.83 2.53
N SER A 74 -24.23 3.57 2.51
CA SER A 74 -23.15 3.10 3.38
C SER A 74 -21.82 3.78 3.05
N VAL A 75 -20.91 3.84 4.03
CA VAL A 75 -19.52 4.31 3.81
C VAL A 75 -18.87 3.61 2.61
N VAL A 76 -19.11 2.31 2.43
CA VAL A 76 -18.57 1.51 1.30
C VAL A 76 -18.97 2.09 -0.06
N GLN A 77 -20.20 2.62 -0.19
CA GLN A 77 -20.67 3.24 -1.43
C GLN A 77 -19.97 4.58 -1.69
N PHE A 78 -19.78 5.40 -0.66
CA PHE A 78 -19.01 6.64 -0.77
C PHE A 78 -17.54 6.35 -1.11
N THR A 79 -16.93 5.35 -0.46
CA THR A 79 -15.54 4.97 -0.75
C THR A 79 -15.38 4.41 -2.16
N LYS A 80 -16.37 3.69 -2.68
CA LYS A 80 -16.37 3.24 -4.09
C LYS A 80 -16.39 4.43 -5.05
N LEU A 81 -17.20 5.45 -4.76
CA LEU A 81 -17.24 6.68 -5.56
C LEU A 81 -15.90 7.41 -5.54
N LEU A 82 -15.30 7.58 -4.35
CA LEU A 82 -13.96 8.16 -4.23
C LEU A 82 -12.93 7.40 -5.07
N ASN A 83 -12.95 6.07 -5.03
CA ASN A 83 -12.02 5.25 -5.82
C ASN A 83 -12.22 5.42 -7.34
N ILE A 84 -13.45 5.64 -7.82
CA ILE A 84 -13.73 5.96 -9.23
C ILE A 84 -13.08 7.29 -9.61
N VAL A 85 -13.27 8.33 -8.79
CA VAL A 85 -12.64 9.65 -9.01
C VAL A 85 -11.11 9.55 -9.01
N VAL A 86 -10.54 8.73 -8.13
CA VAL A 86 -9.08 8.46 -8.09
C VAL A 86 -8.59 7.71 -9.32
N LYS A 87 -9.37 6.75 -9.86
CA LYS A 87 -9.05 6.07 -11.13
C LYS A 87 -9.08 7.02 -12.32
N MET A 88 -9.91 8.07 -12.27
CA MET A 88 -9.90 9.18 -13.23
C MET A 88 -8.72 10.15 -13.03
N LYS A 89 -7.85 9.90 -12.04
CA LYS A 89 -6.70 10.74 -11.64
C LYS A 89 -7.09 12.12 -11.09
N GLN A 90 -8.31 12.25 -10.59
CA GLN A 90 -8.88 13.53 -10.16
C GLN A 90 -8.72 13.69 -8.65
N TYR A 91 -7.47 13.66 -8.20
CA TYR A 91 -7.10 13.62 -6.78
C TYR A 91 -7.61 14.82 -5.98
N PRO A 92 -7.53 16.08 -6.46
CA PRO A 92 -8.08 17.23 -5.73
C PRO A 92 -9.59 17.11 -5.49
N VAL A 93 -10.33 16.56 -6.46
CA VAL A 93 -11.76 16.33 -6.32
C VAL A 93 -12.03 15.23 -5.31
N ALA A 94 -11.29 14.11 -5.35
CA ALA A 94 -11.40 13.06 -4.34
C ALA A 94 -11.16 13.58 -2.91
N LEU A 95 -10.17 14.47 -2.73
CA LEU A 95 -9.90 15.13 -1.44
C LEU A 95 -11.06 16.05 -1.03
N HIS A 96 -11.58 16.86 -1.94
CA HIS A 96 -12.75 17.70 -1.67
C HIS A 96 -13.97 16.86 -1.25
N LEU A 97 -14.25 15.76 -1.94
CA LEU A 97 -15.35 14.85 -1.58
C LEU A 97 -15.13 14.21 -0.21
N PHE A 98 -13.90 13.85 0.15
CA PHE A 98 -13.56 13.36 1.48
C PHE A 98 -13.79 14.41 2.59
N ASP A 99 -13.40 15.66 2.34
CA ASP A 99 -13.65 16.76 3.28
C ASP A 99 -15.15 16.98 3.48
N GLU A 100 -15.95 16.90 2.42
CA GLU A 100 -17.40 16.94 2.51
C GLU A 100 -17.96 15.74 3.29
N MET A 101 -17.44 14.52 3.10
CA MET A 101 -17.80 13.37 3.94
C MET A 101 -17.56 13.65 5.42
N CYS A 102 -16.41 14.26 5.77
CA CYS A 102 -16.08 14.64 7.14
C CYS A 102 -17.06 15.67 7.71
N LYS A 103 -17.34 16.75 6.96
CA LYS A 103 -18.24 17.83 7.40
C LYS A 103 -19.67 17.35 7.63
N TRP A 104 -20.16 16.46 6.76
CA TRP A 104 -21.50 15.88 6.87
C TRP A 104 -21.59 14.72 7.87
N GLY A 105 -20.51 14.44 8.62
CA GLY A 105 -20.49 13.39 9.65
C GLY A 105 -20.64 11.97 9.07
N THR A 106 -20.33 11.77 7.79
CA THR A 106 -20.36 10.44 7.18
C THR A 106 -19.25 9.59 7.80
N PRO A 107 -19.53 8.35 8.25
CA PRO A 107 -18.50 7.47 8.79
C PRO A 107 -17.36 7.25 7.78
N ILE A 108 -16.13 7.22 8.29
CA ILE A 108 -14.91 6.98 7.52
C ILE A 108 -14.25 5.73 8.09
N ASN A 109 -13.73 4.87 7.21
CA ASN A 109 -12.98 3.67 7.59
C ASN A 109 -11.52 3.74 7.10
N GLU A 110 -10.74 2.72 7.45
CA GLU A 110 -9.34 2.55 7.03
C GLU A 110 -9.13 2.66 5.52
N TYR A 111 -10.06 2.13 4.71
CA TYR A 111 -9.94 2.11 3.26
C TYR A 111 -10.09 3.51 2.66
N THR A 112 -11.06 4.29 3.16
CA THR A 112 -11.22 5.71 2.78
C THR A 112 -9.98 6.51 3.14
N MET A 113 -9.41 6.32 4.34
CA MET A 113 -8.20 7.04 4.75
C MET A 113 -6.99 6.66 3.88
N ASN A 114 -6.82 5.39 3.52
CA ASN A 114 -5.77 4.97 2.59
C ASN A 114 -5.91 5.60 1.19
N ILE A 115 -7.13 5.75 0.68
CA ILE A 115 -7.39 6.45 -0.60
C ILE A 115 -6.92 7.90 -0.52
N VAL A 116 -7.27 8.60 0.56
CA VAL A 116 -6.92 10.01 0.78
C VAL A 116 -5.42 10.18 0.96
N THR A 117 -4.77 9.30 1.74
CA THR A 117 -3.31 9.26 1.86
C THR A 117 -2.64 9.12 0.49
N ASN A 118 -3.16 8.21 -0.36
CA ASN A 118 -2.64 8.02 -1.71
C ASN A 118 -2.84 9.26 -2.60
N CYS A 119 -3.99 9.94 -2.49
CA CYS A 119 -4.24 11.20 -3.21
C CYS A 119 -3.21 12.27 -2.83
N TYR A 120 -2.96 12.48 -1.54
CA TYR A 120 -1.94 13.41 -1.08
C TYR A 120 -0.53 13.04 -1.56
N CYS A 121 -0.18 11.75 -1.52
CA CYS A 121 1.11 11.27 -2.04
C CYS A 121 1.26 11.52 -3.56
N LEU A 122 0.21 11.31 -4.34
CA LEU A 122 0.21 11.53 -5.80
C LEU A 122 0.22 13.02 -6.18
N LEU A 123 -0.08 13.91 -5.24
CA LEU A 123 0.02 15.35 -5.40
C LEU A 123 1.34 15.92 -4.85
N ASN A 124 2.32 15.07 -4.52
CA ASN A 124 3.59 15.46 -3.87
C ASN A 124 3.36 16.25 -2.56
N ARG A 125 2.33 15.87 -1.81
CA ARG A 125 1.96 16.45 -0.51
C ARG A 125 1.95 15.38 0.58
N VAL A 126 3.06 14.64 0.68
CA VAL A 126 3.18 13.52 1.62
C VAL A 126 3.09 13.95 3.09
N ASP A 127 3.35 15.23 3.39
CA ASP A 127 3.09 15.89 4.68
C ASP A 127 1.63 15.69 5.13
N PHE A 128 0.67 15.93 4.24
CA PHE A 128 -0.75 15.67 4.53
C PHE A 128 -1.07 14.17 4.57
N GLY A 129 -0.35 13.34 3.81
CA GLY A 129 -0.42 11.88 3.95
C GLY A 129 -0.10 11.41 5.38
N PHE A 130 0.95 11.97 6.00
CA PHE A 130 1.27 11.70 7.40
C PHE A 130 0.26 12.30 8.38
N ALA A 131 -0.37 13.44 8.05
CA ALA A 131 -1.48 13.96 8.85
C ALA A 131 -2.67 12.97 8.87
N ILE A 132 -2.99 12.34 7.73
CA ILE A 132 -3.99 11.26 7.68
C ILE A 132 -3.55 10.05 8.50
N LEU A 133 -2.26 9.68 8.50
CA LEU A 133 -1.73 8.63 9.39
C LEU A 133 -2.01 8.95 10.87
N GLY A 134 -1.84 10.21 11.31
CA GLY A 134 -2.24 10.64 12.64
C GLY A 134 -3.72 10.43 12.94
N SER A 135 -4.58 10.57 11.92
CA SER A 135 -6.02 10.35 12.03
C SER A 135 -6.42 8.88 12.19
N PHE A 136 -5.61 7.92 11.71
CA PHE A 136 -5.81 6.49 12.00
C PHE A 136 -5.79 6.26 13.51
N PHE A 137 -4.71 6.69 14.17
CA PHE A 137 -4.55 6.52 15.62
C PHE A 137 -5.62 7.24 16.43
N LYS A 138 -5.95 8.49 16.06
CA LYS A 138 -7.02 9.27 16.73
C LYS A 138 -8.38 8.57 16.69
N ARG A 139 -8.64 7.78 15.65
CA ARG A 139 -9.89 7.06 15.43
C ARG A 139 -9.84 5.59 15.88
N GLY A 140 -8.71 5.14 16.43
CA GLY A 140 -8.53 3.75 16.88
C GLY A 140 -8.35 2.74 15.75
N TYR A 141 -7.93 3.17 14.55
CA TYR A 141 -7.57 2.28 13.45
C TYR A 141 -6.06 2.01 13.46
N GLU A 142 -5.68 0.77 13.17
CA GLU A 142 -4.29 0.38 13.00
C GLU A 142 -3.86 0.57 11.52
N PRO A 143 -2.85 1.40 11.23
CA PRO A 143 -2.26 1.47 9.90
C PRO A 143 -1.65 0.13 9.51
N ASN A 144 -1.91 -0.31 8.28
CA ASN A 144 -1.42 -1.59 7.78
C ASN A 144 -0.31 -1.41 6.73
N VAL A 145 0.18 -2.54 6.17
CA VAL A 145 1.24 -2.53 5.16
C VAL A 145 0.89 -1.66 3.94
N THR A 146 -0.38 -1.60 3.55
CA THR A 146 -0.83 -0.73 2.45
C THR A 146 -0.64 0.73 2.79
N THR A 147 -1.01 1.16 4.00
CA THR A 147 -0.83 2.54 4.47
C THR A 147 0.63 2.97 4.42
N PHE A 148 1.53 2.15 4.96
CA PHE A 148 2.96 2.46 4.96
C PHE A 148 3.59 2.39 3.57
N ASN A 149 3.17 1.43 2.72
CA ASN A 149 3.63 1.37 1.34
C ASN A 149 3.25 2.64 0.56
N THR A 150 2.02 3.13 0.75
CA THR A 150 1.57 4.38 0.13
C THR A 150 2.41 5.57 0.60
N LEU A 151 2.71 5.69 1.89
CA LEU A 151 3.54 6.77 2.44
C LEU A 151 4.99 6.70 1.96
N ILE A 152 5.59 5.50 1.95
CA ILE A 152 6.95 5.29 1.41
C ILE A 152 6.99 5.68 -0.06
N LYS A 153 6.01 5.24 -0.87
CA LYS A 153 5.89 5.65 -2.27
C LYS A 153 5.76 7.16 -2.40
N GLY A 154 4.92 7.78 -1.58
CA GLY A 154 4.74 9.24 -1.55
C GLY A 154 6.01 10.01 -1.23
N LEU A 155 6.84 9.51 -0.31
CA LEU A 155 8.14 10.11 0.00
C LEU A 155 9.07 10.07 -1.21
N PHE A 156 9.12 8.96 -1.96
CA PHE A 156 9.89 8.91 -3.20
C PHE A 156 9.35 9.82 -4.31
N LEU A 157 8.01 9.98 -4.41
CA LEU A 157 7.40 10.90 -5.37
C LEU A 157 7.71 12.37 -5.05
N ASP A 158 7.85 12.69 -3.77
CA ASP A 158 8.18 14.02 -3.24
C ASP A 158 9.70 14.24 -3.05
N ASP A 159 10.54 13.40 -3.68
CA ASP A 159 12.01 13.44 -3.63
C ASP A 159 12.64 13.39 -2.21
N LYS A 160 11.90 12.85 -1.24
CA LYS A 160 12.30 12.69 0.17
C LYS A 160 12.90 11.31 0.41
N VAL A 161 13.98 11.00 -0.31
CA VAL A 161 14.61 9.67 -0.35
C VAL A 161 15.11 9.24 1.04
N ILE A 162 15.74 10.14 1.78
CA ILE A 162 16.30 9.85 3.12
C ILE A 162 15.18 9.49 4.10
N GLU A 163 14.05 10.21 4.05
CA GLU A 163 12.88 9.95 4.86
C GLU A 163 12.21 8.63 4.47
N ALA A 164 12.17 8.30 3.17
CA ALA A 164 11.63 7.02 2.68
C ALA A 164 12.43 5.85 3.24
N GLU A 165 13.76 5.90 3.15
CA GLU A 165 14.66 4.90 3.74
C GLU A 165 14.48 4.81 5.26
N LYS A 166 14.35 5.96 5.95
CA LYS A 166 14.15 6.01 7.40
C LYS A 166 12.82 5.38 7.81
N LEU A 167 11.73 5.63 7.07
CA LEU A 167 10.43 5.02 7.34
C LEU A 167 10.47 3.51 7.09
N PHE A 168 11.04 3.07 5.97
CA PHE A 168 11.18 1.64 5.68
C PHE A 168 12.02 0.91 6.74
N LYS A 169 13.13 1.53 7.18
CA LYS A 169 13.93 1.01 8.29
C LYS A 169 13.12 0.90 9.58
N LYS A 170 12.35 1.92 9.95
CA LYS A 170 11.48 1.88 11.13
C LYS A 170 10.45 0.76 11.05
N LEU A 171 9.85 0.56 9.87
CA LEU A 171 8.90 -0.53 9.62
C LEU A 171 9.52 -1.90 9.97
N LEU A 172 10.77 -2.13 9.56
CA LEU A 172 11.51 -3.36 9.84
C LEU A 172 11.99 -3.48 11.30
N THR A 173 12.56 -2.41 11.87
CA THR A 173 13.18 -2.48 13.20
C THR A 173 12.18 -2.38 14.35
N MET A 174 11.10 -1.64 14.16
CA MET A 174 10.06 -1.44 15.18
C MET A 174 8.86 -2.38 14.97
N LYS A 175 8.87 -3.23 13.92
CA LYS A 175 7.79 -4.15 13.58
C LYS A 175 6.42 -3.48 13.51
N LEU A 176 6.36 -2.30 12.88
CA LEU A 176 5.10 -1.54 12.73
C LEU A 176 4.07 -2.34 11.91
N CYS A 177 4.54 -3.08 10.91
CA CYS A 177 3.81 -4.10 10.18
C CYS A 177 4.82 -5.02 9.48
N GLU A 178 4.42 -6.25 9.13
CA GLU A 178 5.27 -7.12 8.30
C GLU A 178 5.28 -6.58 6.85
N PRO A 179 6.45 -6.20 6.29
CA PRO A 179 6.54 -5.82 4.90
C PRO A 179 6.25 -7.02 3.99
N ASN A 180 5.67 -6.75 2.83
CA ASN A 180 5.44 -7.75 1.80
C ASN A 180 6.30 -7.47 0.57
N GLU A 181 6.21 -8.32 -0.45
CA GLU A 181 6.94 -8.18 -1.72
C GLU A 181 6.69 -6.81 -2.36
N VAL A 182 5.46 -6.31 -2.31
CA VAL A 182 5.09 -4.99 -2.82
C VAL A 182 5.82 -3.87 -2.07
N THR A 183 6.01 -3.97 -0.75
CA THR A 183 6.78 -2.98 0.03
C THR A 183 8.22 -2.92 -0.47
N VAL A 184 8.86 -4.07 -0.61
CA VAL A 184 10.28 -4.17 -1.00
C VAL A 184 10.47 -3.63 -2.41
N LEU A 185 9.61 -4.03 -3.34
CA LEU A 185 9.64 -3.53 -4.71
C LEU A 185 9.42 -2.02 -4.78
N THR A 186 8.51 -1.48 -3.96
CA THR A 186 8.27 -0.02 -3.89
C THR A 186 9.54 0.72 -3.49
N VAL A 187 10.29 0.20 -2.52
CA VAL A 187 11.56 0.82 -2.07
C VAL A 187 12.66 0.67 -3.11
N ILE A 188 12.84 -0.53 -3.68
CA ILE A 188 13.83 -0.77 -4.74
C ILE A 188 13.59 0.18 -5.92
N ASN A 189 12.37 0.23 -6.44
CA ASN A 189 12.01 1.10 -7.56
C ASN A 189 12.19 2.59 -7.21
N GLY A 190 11.82 3.00 -6.00
CA GLY A 190 12.03 4.35 -5.51
C GLY A 190 13.51 4.74 -5.48
N LEU A 191 14.37 3.88 -4.94
CA LEU A 191 15.82 4.08 -4.88
C LEU A 191 16.44 4.15 -6.28
N CYS A 192 16.08 3.23 -7.19
CA CYS A 192 16.57 3.26 -8.58
C CYS A 192 16.21 4.59 -9.27
N LYS A 193 14.96 5.04 -9.14
CA LYS A 193 14.52 6.31 -9.75
C LYS A 193 15.20 7.55 -9.16
N ALA A 194 15.62 7.48 -7.90
CA ALA A 194 16.39 8.51 -7.24
C ALA A 194 17.91 8.43 -7.53
N GLY A 195 18.38 7.48 -8.34
CA GLY A 195 19.80 7.26 -8.62
C GLY A 195 20.56 6.60 -7.47
N HIS A 196 19.87 6.07 -6.46
CA HIS A 196 20.47 5.33 -5.34
C HIS A 196 20.65 3.84 -5.70
N THR A 197 21.16 3.56 -6.91
CA THR A 197 21.18 2.23 -7.53
C THR A 197 21.91 1.18 -6.71
N LEU A 198 23.07 1.52 -6.14
CA LEU A 198 23.83 0.59 -5.28
C LEU A 198 23.06 0.19 -4.02
N THR A 199 22.31 1.12 -3.43
CA THR A 199 21.46 0.83 -2.26
C THR A 199 20.30 -0.08 -2.65
N ALA A 200 19.72 0.12 -3.83
CA ALA A 200 18.68 -0.75 -4.39
C ALA A 200 19.21 -2.17 -4.65
N TYR A 201 20.42 -2.28 -5.21
CA TYR A 201 21.12 -3.55 -5.45
C TYR A 201 21.39 -4.32 -4.15
N ASP A 202 21.94 -3.64 -3.14
CA ASP A 202 22.18 -4.22 -1.81
C ASP A 202 20.88 -4.70 -1.14
N LEU A 203 19.81 -3.92 -1.28
CA LEU A 203 18.50 -4.25 -0.75
C LEU A 203 17.91 -5.49 -1.44
N LEU A 204 18.02 -5.58 -2.77
CA LEU A 204 17.62 -6.76 -3.52
C LEU A 204 18.36 -8.00 -3.03
N GLY A 205 19.70 -7.94 -2.93
CA GLY A 205 20.52 -9.07 -2.46
C GLY A 205 20.26 -9.47 -1.01
N LEU A 206 19.80 -8.54 -0.17
CA LEU A 206 19.38 -8.84 1.19
C LEU A 206 18.07 -9.63 1.20
N PHE A 207 17.07 -9.18 0.45
CA PHE A 207 15.74 -9.81 0.42
C PHE A 207 15.75 -11.15 -0.31
N GLU A 208 16.68 -11.38 -1.23
CA GLU A 208 16.92 -12.72 -1.78
C GLU A 208 17.27 -13.79 -0.73
N LYS A 209 17.90 -13.40 0.39
CA LYS A 209 18.29 -14.33 1.46
C LYS A 209 17.14 -14.65 2.42
N THR A 210 15.98 -14.08 2.15
CA THR A 210 14.77 -14.24 2.95
C THR A 210 13.76 -15.10 2.19
N SER A 211 12.61 -15.39 2.80
CA SER A 211 11.53 -16.13 2.15
C SER A 211 10.71 -15.30 1.14
N PHE A 212 11.07 -14.04 0.87
CA PHE A 212 10.37 -13.20 -0.08
C PHE A 212 10.72 -13.60 -1.51
N LYS A 213 9.70 -13.86 -2.35
CA LYS A 213 9.91 -14.23 -3.75
C LYS A 213 9.95 -12.95 -4.60
N LEU A 214 11.16 -12.41 -4.75
CA LEU A 214 11.36 -11.33 -5.71
C LEU A 214 11.13 -11.85 -7.14
N ASP A 215 10.38 -11.09 -7.92
CA ASP A 215 9.99 -11.44 -9.29
C ASP A 215 10.94 -10.85 -10.33
N VAL A 216 10.75 -11.24 -11.59
CA VAL A 216 11.53 -10.73 -12.74
C VAL A 216 11.50 -9.20 -12.78
N TYR A 217 10.36 -8.59 -12.44
CA TYR A 217 10.21 -7.14 -12.44
C TYR A 217 11.16 -6.45 -11.45
N SER A 218 11.34 -7.03 -10.25
CA SER A 218 12.28 -6.54 -9.24
C SER A 218 13.73 -6.52 -9.75
N TYR A 219 14.18 -7.60 -10.40
CA TYR A 219 15.52 -7.68 -11.00
C TYR A 219 15.69 -6.72 -12.17
N SER A 220 14.74 -6.73 -13.11
CA SER A 220 14.77 -5.85 -14.29
C SER A 220 14.86 -4.38 -13.91
N THR A 221 14.18 -3.97 -12.82
CA THR A 221 14.25 -2.58 -12.32
C THR A 221 15.66 -2.20 -11.86
N VAL A 222 16.37 -3.10 -11.17
CA VAL A 222 17.75 -2.84 -10.71
C VAL A 222 18.74 -2.93 -11.88
N ILE A 223 18.58 -3.89 -12.79
CA ILE A 223 19.41 -4.04 -13.99
C ILE A 223 19.32 -2.78 -14.86
N ASP A 224 18.10 -2.28 -15.12
CA ASP A 224 17.89 -1.04 -15.87
C ASP A 224 18.58 0.16 -15.21
N SER A 225 18.49 0.26 -13.87
CA SER A 225 19.16 1.31 -13.09
C SER A 225 20.68 1.22 -13.18
N LEU A 226 21.26 0.01 -13.07
CA LEU A 226 22.71 -0.22 -13.21
C LEU A 226 23.20 0.17 -14.60
N CYS A 227 22.45 -0.17 -15.65
CA CYS A 227 22.77 0.24 -17.03
C CYS A 227 22.76 1.76 -17.19
N LYS A 228 21.77 2.46 -16.62
CA LYS A 228 21.68 3.93 -16.65
C LYS A 228 22.83 4.60 -15.92
N ASP A 229 23.31 3.98 -14.84
CA ASP A 229 24.46 4.44 -14.06
C ASP A 229 25.81 3.96 -14.62
N ARG A 230 25.82 3.33 -15.81
CA ARG A 230 27.01 2.81 -16.50
C ARG A 230 27.75 1.69 -15.75
N MET A 231 27.06 1.01 -14.83
CA MET A 231 27.56 -0.14 -14.07
C MET A 231 27.24 -1.45 -14.82
N VAL A 232 27.72 -1.56 -16.06
CA VAL A 232 27.30 -2.63 -16.99
C VAL A 232 27.74 -4.02 -16.52
N ASP A 233 28.91 -4.15 -15.90
CA ASP A 233 29.41 -5.43 -15.40
C ASP A 233 28.51 -5.99 -14.29
N ASP A 234 28.10 -5.15 -13.34
CA ASP A 234 27.16 -5.52 -12.28
C ASP A 234 25.77 -5.86 -12.84
N ALA A 235 25.32 -5.12 -13.88
CA ALA A 235 24.06 -5.39 -14.57
C ALA A 235 24.06 -6.77 -15.24
N LEU A 236 25.14 -7.12 -15.94
CA LEU A 236 25.32 -8.43 -16.58
C LEU A 236 25.42 -9.55 -15.56
N GLN A 237 26.13 -9.34 -14.45
CA GLN A 237 26.20 -10.31 -13.36
C GLN A 237 24.82 -10.57 -12.75
N LEU A 238 24.04 -9.52 -12.50
CA LEU A 238 22.70 -9.64 -11.95
C LEU A 238 21.74 -10.33 -12.93
N LEU A 239 21.87 -10.04 -14.23
CA LEU A 239 21.10 -10.69 -15.30
C LEU A 239 21.40 -12.20 -15.36
N ALA A 240 22.68 -12.59 -15.37
CA ALA A 240 23.08 -13.99 -15.38
C ALA A 240 22.50 -14.76 -14.18
N LYS A 241 22.53 -14.14 -12.99
CA LYS A 241 21.95 -14.69 -11.77
C LYS A 241 20.42 -14.83 -11.84
N MET A 242 19.71 -13.88 -12.46
CA MET A 242 18.27 -13.97 -12.67
C MET A 242 17.91 -15.14 -13.59
N ILE A 243 18.69 -15.30 -14.68
CA ILE A 243 18.50 -16.36 -15.68
C ILE A 243 18.71 -17.74 -15.04
N ASP A 244 19.81 -17.93 -14.31
CA ASP A 244 20.13 -19.16 -13.59
C ASP A 244 18.97 -19.59 -12.66
N LYS A 245 18.42 -18.64 -11.90
CA LYS A 245 17.26 -18.88 -11.04
C LYS A 245 15.99 -19.23 -11.79
N ALA A 246 15.76 -18.63 -12.96
CA ALA A 246 14.58 -18.93 -13.76
C ALA A 246 14.62 -20.38 -14.29
N PHE A 247 15.78 -20.85 -14.74
CA PHE A 247 15.94 -22.23 -15.19
C PHE A 247 15.74 -23.25 -14.06
N HIS A 248 16.17 -22.96 -12.83
CA HIS A 248 15.97 -23.84 -11.67
C HIS A 248 14.52 -23.92 -11.15
N LEU A 249 13.63 -23.01 -11.52
CA LEU A 249 12.21 -23.04 -11.13
C LEU A 249 11.30 -23.73 -12.16
N THR A 250 11.85 -24.12 -13.31
CA THR A 250 11.09 -24.68 -14.44
C THR A 250 11.39 -26.18 -14.70
N LEU A 251 12.22 -26.80 -13.85
CA LEU A 251 12.54 -28.23 -13.80
C LEU A 251 12.09 -28.81 -12.46
#